data_AF-A0A9W9BYE3-F1
#
_entry.id   AF-A0A9W9BYE3-F1
#
_cell.length_a   1.000
_cell.length_b   1.000
_cell.length_c   1.000
_cell.angle_alpha   90.00
_cell.angle_beta   90.00
_cell.angle_gamma   90.00
#
_symmetry.space_group_name_H-M   'P 1'
#
loop_
_entity.id
_entity.type
_entity.pdbx_description
1 polymer ?
#
loop_
_entity_poly.entity_id
_entity_poly.type
_entity_poly.pdbx_seq_one_letter_code
_entity_poly.pdbx_strand_id
1 'polypeptide(L)'
;MAPAASVNIRNQLRFHGTPDRGWYETLDPRYRMRTRAEANQFFKTGRVFAMLWAEAASETMARRNGGTENTAITIGRFGQGVFSQIRRFVVVQVNREAHFVYALASEHTIVHLNNGIQPVAFQEELDRGMTKEPIMVDATDPSTEVMETASRLRCGKIYPIEWNVKVRDIGMVTGRHKTRLMRYYREEQNQGFDPDTEEEEEEEEEEEEEEEEEEEEEEEEEEQADYQQPAARFSYPQQPQNGYPPNSWGH
;
A
#
# COMPACT_ATOMS: atom_id res chain seq x y z
N MET A 1 -20.45 29.95 3.77
CA MET A 1 -19.63 29.25 2.76
C MET A 1 -18.17 29.48 3.12
N ALA A 2 -17.42 28.43 3.45
CA ALA A 2 -15.98 28.57 3.61
C ALA A 2 -15.37 29.00 2.26
N PRO A 3 -14.41 29.94 2.24
CA PRO A 3 -13.73 30.31 1.01
C PRO A 3 -13.03 29.08 0.44
N ALA A 4 -13.13 28.89 -0.87
CA ALA A 4 -12.42 27.80 -1.52
C ALA A 4 -10.90 27.97 -1.30
N ALA A 5 -10.20 26.86 -1.08
CA ALA A 5 -8.75 26.87 -0.88
C ALA A 5 -8.04 27.68 -1.98
N SER A 6 -7.01 28.43 -1.58
CA SER A 6 -6.26 29.32 -2.46
C SER A 6 -5.69 28.54 -3.65
N VAL A 7 -5.48 29.23 -4.78
CA VAL A 7 -4.95 28.62 -6.02
C VAL A 7 -3.63 27.89 -5.78
N ASN A 8 -2.81 28.36 -4.84
CA ASN A 8 -1.55 27.72 -4.46
C ASN A 8 -1.77 26.36 -3.77
N ILE A 9 -2.79 26.22 -2.92
CA ILE A 9 -3.14 24.94 -2.26
C ILE A 9 -3.69 23.93 -3.28
N ARG A 10 -4.46 24.40 -4.27
CA ARG A 10 -4.96 23.53 -5.36
C ARG A 10 -3.85 22.97 -6.23
N ASN A 11 -2.71 23.66 -6.35
CA ASN A 11 -1.56 23.18 -7.08
C ASN A 11 -0.66 22.25 -6.25
N GLN A 12 -0.78 22.24 -4.92
CA GLN A 12 -0.06 21.33 -4.02
C GLN A 12 -0.74 19.96 -3.87
N LEU A 13 -2.04 19.84 -4.13
CA LEU A 13 -2.78 18.57 -4.15
C LEU A 13 -2.60 17.83 -5.50
N ARG A 14 -1.34 17.67 -5.90
CA ARG A 14 -1.01 16.92 -7.10
C ARG A 14 -0.07 15.79 -6.71
N PHE A 15 -0.59 14.57 -6.77
CA PHE A 15 0.19 13.35 -6.53
C PHE A 15 1.21 13.22 -7.65
N HIS A 16 2.47 12.91 -7.35
CA HIS A 16 3.47 12.64 -8.38
C HIS A 16 2.95 11.47 -9.24
N GLY A 17 2.74 11.71 -10.54
CA GLY A 17 2.24 10.67 -11.46
C GLY A 17 3.37 9.93 -12.15
N THR A 18 3.05 8.80 -12.79
CA THR A 18 3.98 8.05 -13.64
C THR A 18 4.15 8.76 -15.00
N PRO A 19 5.25 8.50 -15.74
CA PRO A 19 5.46 9.08 -17.08
C PRO A 19 4.27 8.89 -18.03
N ASP A 20 3.52 7.81 -17.85
CA ASP A 20 2.38 7.41 -18.69
C ASP A 20 1.08 8.15 -18.33
N ARG A 21 0.94 8.63 -17.09
CA ARG A 21 -0.26 9.33 -16.57
C ARG A 21 -0.05 10.83 -16.37
N GLY A 22 1.14 11.33 -16.70
CA GLY A 22 1.53 12.73 -16.56
C GLY A 22 2.12 13.04 -15.19
N TRP A 23 2.74 14.22 -15.07
CA TRP A 23 3.47 14.65 -13.86
C TRP A 23 2.63 14.71 -12.58
N TYR A 24 1.31 14.65 -12.70
CA TYR A 24 0.36 14.88 -11.62
C TYR A 24 -0.90 14.04 -11.79
N GLU A 25 -1.21 13.16 -10.84
CA GLU A 25 -2.47 12.41 -10.80
C GLU A 25 -3.54 13.21 -10.03
N THR A 26 -4.78 13.15 -10.50
CA THR A 26 -5.94 13.77 -9.84
C THR A 26 -6.78 12.70 -9.18
N LEU A 27 -7.32 12.97 -7.98
CA LEU A 27 -8.16 12.01 -7.28
C LEU A 27 -9.38 11.64 -8.14
N ASP A 28 -9.63 10.34 -8.29
CA ASP A 28 -10.74 9.79 -9.07
C ASP A 28 -12.07 10.52 -8.71
N PRO A 29 -12.83 11.03 -9.68
CA PRO A 29 -14.09 11.75 -9.44
C PRO A 29 -15.14 10.96 -8.64
N ARG A 30 -15.02 9.63 -8.57
CA ARG A 30 -15.87 8.78 -7.72
C ARG A 30 -15.70 9.05 -6.23
N TYR A 31 -14.59 9.64 -5.80
CA TYR A 31 -14.39 10.11 -4.43
C TYR A 31 -15.20 11.37 -4.17
N ARG A 32 -16.29 11.22 -3.44
CA ARG A 32 -17.15 12.34 -3.08
C ARG A 32 -17.72 12.19 -1.68
N MET A 33 -18.09 13.31 -1.10
CA MET A 33 -18.79 13.32 0.17
C MET A 33 -20.22 12.81 -0.02
N ARG A 34 -20.71 12.04 0.96
CA ARG A 34 -22.10 11.59 1.03
C ARG A 34 -22.87 12.59 1.88
N THR A 35 -24.03 13.04 1.39
CA THR A 35 -24.75 14.15 2.06
C THR A 35 -26.11 13.71 2.57
N ARG A 36 -26.50 14.23 3.76
CA ARG A 36 -27.86 14.11 4.32
C ARG A 36 -28.35 12.66 4.36
N ALA A 37 -29.46 12.36 3.67
CA ALA A 37 -30.06 11.04 3.62
C ALA A 37 -29.15 10.00 2.95
N GLU A 38 -28.32 10.41 1.99
CA GLU A 38 -27.38 9.52 1.32
C GLU A 38 -26.33 8.99 2.30
N ALA A 39 -25.78 9.84 3.17
CA ALA A 39 -24.81 9.44 4.18
C ALA A 39 -25.37 8.34 5.09
N ASN A 40 -26.64 8.48 5.50
CA ASN A 40 -27.32 7.49 6.34
C ASN A 40 -27.48 6.11 5.68
N GLN A 41 -27.65 6.07 4.36
CA GLN A 41 -27.77 4.85 3.57
C GLN A 41 -26.41 4.26 3.19
N PHE A 42 -25.41 5.14 3.03
CA PHE A 42 -24.06 4.78 2.67
C PHE A 42 -23.31 4.17 3.85
N PHE A 43 -23.22 4.90 4.97
CA PHE A 43 -22.53 4.50 6.19
C PHE A 43 -23.41 3.53 7.00
N LYS A 44 -23.19 2.24 6.74
CA LYS A 44 -23.86 1.12 7.41
C LYS A 44 -22.88 -0.04 7.59
N THR A 45 -23.06 -0.83 8.65
CA THR A 45 -22.22 -2.00 8.92
C THR A 45 -22.11 -2.92 7.70
N GLY A 46 -20.88 -3.31 7.35
CA GLY A 46 -20.51 -4.07 6.17
C GLY A 46 -20.17 -3.22 4.94
N ARG A 47 -20.37 -1.89 4.96
CA ARG A 47 -19.97 -1.03 3.84
C ARG A 47 -18.46 -1.07 3.67
N VAL A 48 -18.02 -1.34 2.44
CA VAL A 48 -16.62 -1.25 2.01
C VAL A 48 -16.45 0.01 1.18
N PHE A 49 -15.50 0.87 1.56
CA PHE A 49 -15.24 2.12 0.87
C PHE A 49 -13.77 2.48 0.92
N ALA A 50 -13.30 3.31 0.00
CA ALA A 50 -11.97 3.89 0.05
C ALA A 50 -12.05 5.38 0.37
N MET A 51 -11.01 5.91 1.00
CA MET A 51 -10.80 7.35 1.13
C MET A 51 -9.32 7.70 1.13
N LEU A 52 -9.02 8.95 0.81
CA LEU A 52 -7.70 9.51 1.06
C LEU A 52 -7.51 9.64 2.57
N TRP A 53 -6.47 8.99 3.07
CA TRP A 53 -6.06 9.00 4.47
C TRP A 53 -4.72 9.74 4.58
N ALA A 54 -4.61 10.59 5.59
CA ALA A 54 -3.38 11.30 5.91
C ALA A 54 -2.88 10.81 7.26
N GLU A 55 -1.64 10.34 7.31
CA GLU A 55 -0.95 9.95 8.54
C GLU A 55 0.34 10.75 8.71
N ALA A 56 0.75 10.90 9.97
CA ALA A 56 2.04 11.50 10.27
C ALA A 56 3.14 10.60 9.72
N ALA A 57 4.20 11.20 9.19
CA ALA A 57 5.40 10.48 8.84
C ALA A 57 6.09 9.94 10.09
N SER A 58 6.04 8.62 10.29
CA SER A 58 7.04 7.94 11.11
C SER A 58 8.37 7.89 10.33
N GLU A 59 9.48 7.80 11.05
CA GLU A 59 10.83 7.70 10.48
C GLU A 59 10.97 6.43 9.63
N THR A 60 10.35 5.33 10.07
CA THR A 60 10.24 4.03 9.38
C THR A 60 9.49 4.14 8.04
N MET A 61 8.36 4.85 8.01
CA MET A 61 7.57 5.05 6.78
C MET A 61 8.25 5.97 5.75
N ALA A 62 9.22 6.80 6.18
CA ALA A 62 10.02 7.63 5.27
C ALA A 62 11.09 6.84 4.51
N ARG A 63 11.48 5.66 5.02
CA ARG A 63 12.42 4.73 4.36
C ARG A 63 11.67 3.74 3.46
N ARG A 64 10.49 3.30 3.88
CA ARG A 64 9.63 2.33 3.15
C ARG A 64 9.00 2.93 1.89
N ASN A 65 9.80 3.18 0.87
CA ASN A 65 9.34 3.61 -0.46
C ASN A 65 8.72 2.45 -1.28
N GLY A 66 8.36 1.31 -0.66
CA GLY A 66 8.11 0.04 -1.34
C GLY A 66 6.72 -0.61 -1.22
N GLY A 67 5.76 -0.08 -0.44
CA GLY A 67 4.56 -0.86 -0.12
C GLY A 67 3.29 -0.62 -0.95
N THR A 68 3.06 0.61 -1.44
CA THR A 68 1.88 0.91 -2.27
C THR A 68 2.19 2.01 -3.27
N GLU A 69 1.91 1.76 -4.56
CA GLU A 69 2.10 2.70 -5.68
C GLU A 69 1.27 4.02 -5.58
N ASN A 70 0.65 4.32 -4.43
CA ASN A 70 -0.32 5.41 -4.23
C ASN A 70 0.00 6.35 -3.05
N THR A 71 1.27 6.40 -2.62
CA THR A 71 1.69 7.22 -1.47
C THR A 71 2.28 8.56 -1.92
N ALA A 72 1.80 9.68 -1.38
CA ALA A 72 2.38 11.01 -1.58
C ALA A 72 2.74 11.67 -0.25
N ILE A 73 4.00 12.08 -0.13
CA ILE A 73 4.52 12.81 1.03
C ILE A 73 4.30 14.31 0.82
N THR A 74 3.66 14.98 1.79
CA THR A 74 3.57 16.44 1.83
C THR A 74 4.17 16.96 3.14
N ILE A 75 5.02 17.98 3.07
CA ILE A 75 5.51 18.64 4.28
C ILE A 75 4.41 19.56 4.85
N GLY A 76 3.95 19.24 6.04
CA GLY A 76 2.96 19.98 6.79
C GLY A 76 3.47 21.34 7.29
N ARG A 77 2.56 22.14 7.84
CA ARG A 77 2.83 23.52 8.31
C ARG A 77 3.96 23.61 9.36
N PHE A 78 4.24 22.54 10.07
CA PHE A 78 5.25 22.48 11.15
C PHE A 78 6.53 21.75 10.73
N GLY A 79 6.77 21.58 9.42
CA GLY A 79 7.96 20.89 8.91
C GLY A 79 7.91 19.37 9.00
N GLN A 80 6.81 18.80 9.49
CA GLN A 80 6.60 17.36 9.59
C GLN A 80 6.09 16.77 8.27
N GLY A 81 6.55 15.58 7.91
CA GLY A 81 6.01 14.84 6.77
C GLY A 81 4.59 14.34 7.05
N VAL A 82 3.73 14.41 6.03
CA VAL A 82 2.38 13.83 6.05
C VAL A 82 2.26 12.90 4.85
N PHE A 83 2.10 11.61 5.13
CA PHE A 83 1.84 10.61 4.10
C PHE A 83 0.37 10.63 3.76
N SER A 84 0.07 10.83 2.49
CA SER A 84 -1.27 10.73 1.94
C SER A 84 -1.35 9.47 1.10
N GLN A 85 -2.25 8.56 1.47
CA GLN A 85 -2.49 7.32 0.73
C GLN A 85 -3.98 6.97 0.66
N ILE A 86 -4.37 6.16 -0.32
CA ILE A 86 -5.74 5.65 -0.44
C ILE A 86 -5.88 4.40 0.43
N ARG A 87 -6.66 4.50 1.51
CA ARG A 87 -6.99 3.36 2.36
C ARG A 87 -8.40 2.87 2.12
N ARG A 88 -8.59 1.55 2.17
CA ARG A 88 -9.88 0.86 2.09
C ARG A 88 -10.34 0.49 3.50
N PHE A 89 -11.63 0.67 3.76
CA PHE A 89 -12.23 0.54 5.08
C PHE A 89 -13.50 -0.30 5.02
N VAL A 90 -13.74 -1.07 6.09
CA VAL A 90 -14.99 -1.81 6.31
C VAL A 90 -15.69 -1.30 7.55
N VAL A 91 -16.90 -0.78 7.41
CA VAL A 91 -17.69 -0.25 8.53
C VAL A 91 -18.16 -1.40 9.44
N VAL A 92 -17.84 -1.34 10.74
CA VAL A 92 -18.31 -2.31 11.74
C VAL A 92 -19.38 -1.73 12.66
N GLN A 93 -19.31 -0.42 12.95
CA GLN A 93 -20.27 0.26 13.80
C GLN A 93 -20.56 1.68 13.30
N VAL A 94 -21.78 2.16 13.51
CA VAL A 94 -22.24 3.48 13.07
C VAL A 94 -22.74 4.28 14.26
N ASN A 95 -22.18 5.47 14.47
CA ASN A 95 -22.72 6.45 15.40
C ASN A 95 -23.45 7.54 14.61
N ARG A 96 -24.78 7.43 14.56
CA ARG A 96 -25.61 8.35 13.76
C ARG A 96 -25.76 9.73 14.40
N GLU A 97 -25.76 9.79 15.73
CA GLU A 97 -25.93 11.04 16.47
C GLU A 97 -24.69 11.93 16.35
N ALA A 98 -23.50 11.32 16.39
CA ALA A 98 -22.23 12.01 16.24
C ALA A 98 -21.68 12.01 14.80
N HIS A 99 -22.43 11.48 13.83
CA HIS A 99 -22.07 11.47 12.40
C HIS A 99 -20.68 10.89 12.08
N PHE A 100 -20.35 9.76 12.69
CA PHE A 100 -19.12 9.02 12.37
C PHE A 100 -19.36 7.50 12.36
N VAL A 101 -18.38 6.75 11.85
CA VAL A 101 -18.36 5.28 11.86
C VAL A 101 -17.08 4.78 12.51
N TYR A 102 -17.14 3.61 13.14
CA TYR A 102 -15.95 2.81 13.40
C TYR A 102 -15.76 1.85 12.23
N ALA A 103 -14.56 1.90 11.67
CA ALA A 103 -14.19 1.07 10.54
C ALA A 103 -12.86 0.36 10.78
N LEU A 104 -12.70 -0.76 10.11
CA LEU A 104 -11.51 -1.59 10.10
C LEU A 104 -10.71 -1.33 8.82
N ALA A 105 -9.38 -1.41 8.88
CA ALA A 105 -8.48 -1.28 7.73
C ALA A 105 -7.38 -2.34 7.77
N SER A 106 -6.91 -2.82 6.62
CA SER A 106 -5.74 -3.71 6.32
C SER A 106 -4.98 -4.46 7.43
N GLU A 107 -4.77 -5.79 7.23
CA GLU A 107 -3.94 -6.82 7.95
C GLU A 107 -4.68 -7.75 8.94
N HIS A 108 -4.94 -9.03 8.65
CA HIS A 108 -5.33 -10.14 9.60
C HIS A 108 -6.26 -11.15 8.90
N THR A 109 -6.97 -10.73 7.85
CA THR A 109 -7.77 -11.61 6.99
C THR A 109 -7.80 -11.11 5.56
N ILE A 110 -7.89 -12.04 4.61
CA ILE A 110 -8.10 -11.74 3.19
C ILE A 110 -9.46 -11.08 2.97
N VAL A 111 -9.50 -10.02 2.15
CA VAL A 111 -10.75 -9.46 1.61
C VAL A 111 -10.74 -9.61 0.10
N HIS A 112 -11.84 -10.10 -0.46
CA HIS A 112 -11.94 -10.30 -1.90
C HIS A 112 -13.33 -9.98 -2.43
N LEU A 113 -13.41 -9.68 -3.73
CA LEU A 113 -14.67 -9.45 -4.42
C LEU A 113 -15.38 -10.77 -4.73
N ASN A 114 -16.70 -10.73 -4.73
CA ASN A 114 -17.56 -11.81 -5.20
C ASN A 114 -17.59 -11.85 -6.74
N ASN A 115 -16.47 -12.23 -7.36
CA ASN A 115 -16.28 -12.28 -8.81
C ASN A 115 -15.84 -13.67 -9.32
N GLY A 116 -15.91 -14.69 -8.46
CA GLY A 116 -15.51 -16.06 -8.77
C GLY A 116 -14.00 -16.34 -8.60
N ILE A 117 -13.18 -15.32 -8.33
CA ILE A 117 -11.76 -15.51 -8.01
C ILE A 117 -11.65 -15.94 -6.54
N GLN A 118 -10.90 -17.02 -6.29
CA GLN A 118 -10.67 -17.51 -4.94
C GLN A 118 -9.61 -16.68 -4.23
N PRO A 119 -9.80 -16.37 -2.93
CA PRO A 119 -8.79 -15.71 -2.12
C PRO A 119 -7.57 -16.63 -1.95
N VAL A 120 -6.38 -16.05 -2.00
CA VAL A 120 -5.10 -16.74 -1.82
C VAL A 120 -4.37 -16.09 -0.65
N ALA A 121 -3.98 -16.91 0.33
CA ALA A 121 -3.06 -16.52 1.39
C ALA A 121 -1.63 -16.64 0.87
N PHE A 122 -0.78 -15.68 1.21
CA PHE A 122 0.66 -15.80 1.00
C PHE A 122 1.27 -16.70 2.06
N GLN A 123 2.43 -17.30 1.76
CA GLN A 123 3.05 -18.27 2.67
C GLN A 123 3.49 -17.59 3.97
N GLU A 124 4.17 -16.44 3.87
CA GLU A 124 4.57 -15.59 5.00
C GLU A 124 3.38 -15.24 5.92
N GLU A 125 2.20 -14.98 5.36
CA GLU A 125 1.01 -14.66 6.15
C GLU A 125 0.55 -15.85 7.00
N LEU A 126 0.67 -17.07 6.47
CA LEU A 126 0.36 -18.28 7.22
C LEU A 126 1.42 -18.53 8.30
N ASP A 127 2.67 -18.24 7.99
CA ASP A 127 3.81 -18.41 8.90
C ASP A 127 3.71 -17.42 10.07
N ARG A 128 3.29 -16.17 9.81
CA ARG A 128 2.90 -15.14 10.81
C ARG A 128 1.53 -15.41 11.47
N GLY A 129 0.98 -16.60 11.34
CA GLY A 129 -0.21 -17.03 12.09
C GLY A 129 -1.56 -16.46 11.60
N MET A 130 -1.69 -16.08 10.32
CA MET A 130 -2.99 -15.66 9.77
C MET A 130 -3.99 -16.83 9.76
N THR A 131 -4.88 -16.85 10.77
CA THR A 131 -5.87 -17.91 10.98
C THR A 131 -7.29 -17.56 10.53
N LYS A 132 -7.57 -16.28 10.26
CA LYS A 132 -8.93 -15.81 9.96
C LYS A 132 -9.33 -16.11 8.52
N GLU A 133 -10.49 -16.76 8.35
CA GLU A 133 -11.04 -17.04 7.02
C GLU A 133 -11.44 -15.76 6.26
N PRO A 134 -11.29 -15.73 4.92
CA PRO A 134 -11.57 -14.58 4.07
C PRO A 134 -12.97 -13.95 4.21
N ILE A 135 -13.04 -12.63 3.98
CA ILE A 135 -14.26 -11.83 3.92
C ILE A 135 -14.56 -11.47 2.46
N MET A 136 -15.78 -11.81 2.02
CA MET A 136 -16.22 -11.63 0.65
C MET A 136 -17.10 -10.38 0.55
N VAL A 137 -16.90 -9.61 -0.53
CA VAL A 137 -17.55 -8.32 -0.78
C VAL A 137 -18.29 -8.35 -2.12
N ASP A 138 -19.57 -8.00 -2.12
CA ASP A 138 -20.32 -7.68 -3.32
C ASP A 138 -19.93 -6.28 -3.78
N ALA A 139 -19.30 -6.18 -4.96
CA ALA A 139 -18.91 -4.89 -5.54
C ALA A 139 -20.15 -4.03 -5.86
N THR A 140 -20.03 -2.72 -5.64
CA THR A 140 -21.09 -1.76 -6.03
C THR A 140 -21.23 -1.69 -7.56
N ASP A 141 -20.11 -1.78 -8.28
CA ASP A 141 -20.08 -1.93 -9.73
C ASP A 141 -19.17 -3.11 -10.11
N PRO A 142 -19.73 -4.32 -10.28
CA PRO A 142 -18.95 -5.52 -10.61
C PRO A 142 -18.21 -5.46 -11.94
N SER A 143 -18.59 -4.54 -12.85
CA SER A 143 -17.97 -4.44 -14.18
C SER A 143 -16.68 -3.63 -14.18
N THR A 144 -16.48 -2.77 -13.18
CA THR A 144 -15.33 -1.85 -13.10
C THR A 144 -14.51 -2.00 -11.83
N GLU A 145 -15.07 -2.63 -10.79
CA GLU A 145 -14.38 -2.75 -9.52
C GLU A 145 -13.39 -3.93 -9.55
N VAL A 146 -12.15 -3.62 -9.18
CA VAL A 146 -11.06 -4.57 -9.03
C VAL A 146 -10.49 -4.47 -7.62
N MET A 147 -10.08 -5.60 -7.08
CA MET A 147 -9.45 -5.70 -5.78
C MET A 147 -8.24 -6.61 -5.95
N GLU A 148 -7.09 -6.14 -5.49
CA GLU A 148 -5.86 -6.92 -5.55
C GLU A 148 -5.97 -8.14 -4.65
N THR A 149 -5.37 -9.25 -5.08
CA THR A 149 -5.33 -10.49 -4.29
C THR A 149 -4.66 -10.27 -2.94
N ALA A 150 -3.73 -9.32 -2.84
CA ALA A 150 -3.07 -8.91 -1.60
C ALA A 150 -3.95 -8.07 -0.66
N SER A 151 -5.22 -7.80 -1.00
CA SER A 151 -6.09 -6.99 -0.13
C SER A 151 -6.38 -7.69 1.21
N ARG A 152 -6.04 -7.04 2.32
CA ARG A 152 -6.27 -7.52 3.70
C ARG A 152 -7.17 -6.59 4.51
N LEU A 153 -7.58 -7.05 5.70
CA LEU A 153 -8.35 -6.29 6.69
C LEU A 153 -7.89 -6.60 8.12
N ARG A 154 -7.51 -5.58 8.91
CA ARG A 154 -7.23 -5.69 10.35
C ARG A 154 -8.47 -5.49 11.15
N CYS A 155 -8.74 -6.52 11.93
CA CYS A 155 -9.89 -6.55 12.81
C CYS A 155 -9.58 -5.90 14.17
N GLY A 156 -8.31 -5.79 14.56
CA GLY A 156 -7.87 -5.14 15.79
C GLY A 156 -7.79 -3.61 15.73
N LYS A 157 -7.38 -3.03 14.60
CA LYS A 157 -7.18 -1.57 14.47
C LYS A 157 -8.45 -0.86 14.03
N ILE A 158 -9.01 -0.06 14.93
CA ILE A 158 -10.26 0.68 14.70
C ILE A 158 -9.97 2.14 14.33
N TYR A 159 -10.60 2.58 13.24
CA TYR A 159 -10.55 3.95 12.76
C TYR A 159 -11.92 4.63 12.95
N PRO A 160 -12.01 5.69 13.76
CA PRO A 160 -13.16 6.59 13.74
C PRO A 160 -13.12 7.46 12.49
N ILE A 161 -14.14 7.35 11.64
CA ILE A 161 -14.23 8.08 10.37
C ILE A 161 -15.49 8.94 10.35
N GLU A 162 -15.31 10.25 10.21
CA GLU A 162 -16.42 11.20 10.07
C GLU A 162 -17.19 11.01 8.76
N TRP A 163 -18.48 11.33 8.75
CA TRP A 163 -19.27 11.30 7.51
C TRP A 163 -18.90 12.41 6.51
N ASN A 164 -18.23 13.46 6.99
CA ASN A 164 -17.86 14.65 6.23
C ASN A 164 -16.53 14.47 5.47
N VAL A 165 -16.26 13.27 4.96
CA VAL A 165 -15.08 12.94 4.18
C VAL A 165 -15.45 12.50 2.78
N LYS A 166 -14.54 12.66 1.82
CA LYS A 166 -14.73 12.15 0.47
C LYS A 166 -14.42 10.66 0.45
N VAL A 167 -15.42 9.87 0.05
CA VAL A 167 -15.32 8.41 -0.01
C VAL A 167 -15.65 7.92 -1.40
N ARG A 168 -14.99 6.85 -1.82
CA ARG A 168 -15.36 6.05 -2.98
C ARG A 168 -16.07 4.78 -2.51
N ASP A 169 -17.18 4.46 -3.13
CA ASP A 169 -17.92 3.23 -2.87
C ASP A 169 -17.21 2.04 -3.53
N ILE A 170 -16.85 1.01 -2.76
CA ILE A 170 -16.31 -0.24 -3.29
C ILE A 170 -17.40 -1.29 -3.33
N GLY A 171 -18.13 -1.47 -2.22
CA GLY A 171 -19.12 -2.53 -2.13
C GLY A 171 -19.70 -2.75 -0.73
N MET A 172 -20.24 -3.94 -0.55
CA MET A 172 -20.86 -4.40 0.69
C MET A 172 -20.37 -5.80 1.01
N VAL A 173 -19.94 -6.05 2.24
CA VAL A 173 -19.66 -7.40 2.70
C VAL A 173 -20.90 -8.28 2.52
N THR A 174 -20.73 -9.46 1.93
CA THR A 174 -21.84 -10.38 1.64
C THR A 174 -22.61 -10.71 2.92
N GLY A 175 -23.91 -11.00 2.78
CA GLY A 175 -24.77 -11.33 3.93
C GLY A 175 -24.21 -12.45 4.80
N ARG A 176 -23.63 -13.49 4.18
CA ARG A 176 -23.01 -14.63 4.88
C ARG A 176 -21.74 -14.24 5.65
N HIS A 177 -20.89 -13.39 5.07
CA HIS A 177 -19.60 -13.03 5.67
C HIS A 177 -19.73 -11.84 6.65
N LYS A 178 -20.85 -11.12 6.65
CA LYS A 178 -21.10 -10.05 7.62
C LYS A 178 -21.11 -10.55 9.06
N THR A 179 -21.72 -11.70 9.33
CA THR A 179 -21.69 -12.31 10.68
C THR A 179 -20.27 -12.67 11.11
N ARG A 180 -19.46 -13.16 10.17
CA ARG A 180 -18.06 -13.51 10.37
C ARG A 180 -17.21 -12.28 10.68
N LEU A 181 -17.36 -11.22 9.89
CA LEU A 181 -16.72 -9.92 10.14
C LEU A 181 -17.00 -9.42 11.57
N MET A 182 -18.28 -9.45 11.98
CA MET A 182 -18.66 -8.99 13.32
C MET A 182 -18.14 -9.90 14.43
N ARG A 183 -17.92 -11.19 14.16
CA ARG A 183 -17.28 -12.11 15.09
C ARG A 183 -15.80 -11.73 15.27
N TYR A 184 -15.04 -11.60 14.18
CA TYR A 184 -13.63 -11.21 14.23
C TYR A 184 -13.45 -9.87 14.94
N TYR A 185 -14.26 -8.88 14.59
CA TYR A 185 -14.25 -7.59 15.28
C TYR A 185 -14.39 -7.75 16.80
N ARG A 186 -15.33 -8.57 17.28
CA ARG A 186 -15.56 -8.76 18.73
C ARG A 186 -14.45 -9.56 19.41
N GLU A 187 -13.88 -10.55 18.73
CA GLU A 187 -12.79 -11.36 19.27
C GLU A 187 -11.58 -10.48 19.58
N GLU A 188 -11.21 -9.59 18.65
CA GLU A 188 -10.07 -8.67 18.82
C GLU A 188 -10.34 -7.62 19.91
N GLN A 189 -11.57 -7.11 19.99
CA GLN A 189 -11.94 -6.16 21.05
C GLN A 189 -11.95 -6.77 22.46
N ASN A 190 -12.05 -8.09 22.55
CA ASN A 190 -12.06 -8.81 23.82
C ASN A 190 -10.67 -9.29 24.25
N GLN A 191 -9.66 -9.25 23.36
CA GLN A 191 -8.30 -9.67 23.69
C GLN A 191 -7.57 -8.68 24.59
N GLY A 192 -8.10 -7.47 24.78
CA GLY A 192 -7.54 -6.47 25.68
C GLY A 192 -6.24 -5.88 25.15
N PHE A 193 -5.98 -4.64 25.51
CA PHE A 193 -4.70 -3.99 25.27
C PHE A 193 -3.78 -4.39 26.42
N ASP A 194 -2.80 -5.26 26.15
CA ASP A 194 -1.68 -5.51 27.06
C ASP A 194 -0.48 -4.70 26.54
N PRO A 195 -0.10 -3.58 27.21
CA PRO A 195 0.95 -2.70 26.71
C PRO A 195 2.29 -3.42 26.56
N ASP A 196 2.53 -4.48 27.35
CA ASP A 196 3.78 -5.22 27.33
C ASP A 196 3.89 -6.13 26.10
N THR A 197 2.79 -6.41 25.38
CA THR A 197 2.78 -7.28 24.17
C THR A 197 2.92 -6.50 22.87
N GLU A 198 2.46 -5.24 22.80
CA GLU A 198 2.70 -4.39 21.62
C GLU A 198 4.17 -3.93 21.55
N GLU A 199 4.85 -3.74 22.68
CA GLU A 199 6.30 -3.48 22.66
C GLU A 199 7.07 -4.69 22.07
N GLU A 200 6.67 -5.92 22.42
CA GLU A 200 7.27 -7.13 21.83
C GLU A 200 6.94 -7.29 20.34
N GLU A 201 5.70 -7.04 19.91
CA GLU A 201 5.32 -7.10 18.48
C GLU A 201 5.96 -5.97 17.64
N GLU A 202 6.09 -4.76 18.18
CA GLU A 202 6.79 -3.64 17.52
C GLU A 202 8.31 -3.90 17.46
N GLU A 203 8.91 -4.46 18.51
CA GLU A 203 10.32 -4.88 18.50
C GLU A 203 10.57 -6.01 17.49
N GLU A 204 9.68 -7.02 17.40
CA GLU A 204 9.78 -8.09 16.39
C GLU A 204 9.60 -7.56 14.96
N GLU A 205 8.66 -6.62 14.72
CA GLU A 205 8.50 -5.97 13.41
C GLU A 205 9.73 -5.11 13.04
N GLU A 206 10.37 -4.43 14.01
CA GLU A 206 11.60 -3.66 13.79
C GLU A 206 12.80 -4.58 13.51
N GLU A 207 12.94 -5.71 14.22
CA GLU A 207 14.01 -6.69 13.99
C GLU A 207 13.86 -7.37 12.61
N GLU A 208 12.65 -7.78 12.20
CA GLU A 208 12.42 -8.34 10.86
C GLU A 208 12.71 -7.32 9.75
N GLU A 209 12.40 -6.03 9.97
CA GLU A 209 12.72 -4.96 9.01
C GLU A 209 14.24 -4.67 8.93
N GLU A 210 14.98 -4.77 10.04
CA GLU A 210 16.44 -4.65 10.04
C GLU A 210 17.11 -5.82 9.31
N GLU A 211 16.63 -7.06 9.50
CA GLU A 211 17.14 -8.23 8.77
C GLU A 211 16.90 -8.12 7.25
N GLU A 212 15.72 -7.65 6.82
CA GLU A 212 15.43 -7.41 5.40
C GLU A 212 16.35 -6.31 4.78
N GLU A 213 16.64 -5.23 5.52
CA GLU A 213 17.57 -4.18 5.07
C GLU A 213 19.02 -4.72 4.94
N GLU A 214 19.47 -5.56 5.87
CA GLU A 214 20.80 -6.19 5.80
C GLU A 214 20.93 -7.14 4.59
N GLU A 215 19.90 -7.94 4.30
CA GLU A 215 19.89 -8.83 3.13
C GLU A 215 19.92 -8.05 1.80
N GLU A 216 19.18 -6.93 1.69
CA GLU A 216 19.22 -6.07 0.49
C GLU A 216 20.61 -5.42 0.30
N GLU A 217 21.27 -4.98 1.38
CA GLU A 217 22.63 -4.42 1.31
C GLU A 217 23.67 -5.47 0.89
N GLU A 218 23.57 -6.71 1.38
CA GLU A 218 24.46 -7.80 0.98
C GLU A 218 24.30 -8.16 -0.52
N GLU A 219 23.06 -8.20 -1.03
CA GLU A 219 22.79 -8.44 -2.45
C GLU A 219 23.37 -7.33 -3.34
N GLU A 220 23.26 -6.06 -2.93
CA GLU A 220 23.86 -4.92 -3.65
C GLU A 220 25.40 -4.95 -3.64
N GLU A 221 26.03 -5.38 -2.54
CA GLU A 221 27.48 -5.55 -2.46
C GLU A 221 27.97 -6.71 -3.34
N GLU A 222 27.27 -7.85 -3.37
CA GLU A 222 27.59 -8.97 -4.25
C GLU A 222 27.47 -8.57 -5.74
N GLU A 223 26.44 -7.81 -6.10
CA GLU A 223 26.26 -7.32 -7.47
C GLU A 223 27.40 -6.35 -7.87
N GLN A 224 27.82 -5.46 -6.96
CA GLN A 224 28.95 -4.56 -7.19
C GLN A 224 30.31 -5.27 -7.25
N ALA A 225 30.49 -6.37 -6.51
CA ALA A 225 31.70 -7.18 -6.55
C ALA A 225 31.88 -7.90 -7.91
N ASP A 226 30.79 -8.31 -8.56
CA ASP A 226 30.86 -8.97 -9.87
C ASP A 226 31.26 -7.98 -11.00
N TYR A 227 30.91 -6.71 -10.86
CA TYR A 227 31.39 -5.64 -11.76
C TYR A 227 32.86 -5.24 -11.57
N GLN A 228 33.50 -5.68 -10.48
CA GLN A 228 34.91 -5.34 -10.17
C GLN A 228 35.91 -6.46 -10.51
N GLN A 229 35.50 -7.53 -11.21
CA GLN A 229 36.48 -8.44 -11.79
C GLN A 229 37.33 -7.71 -12.86
N PRO A 230 38.67 -7.62 -12.71
CA PRO A 230 39.50 -6.99 -13.71
C PRO A 230 39.43 -7.82 -15.00
N ALA A 231 39.01 -7.18 -16.09
CA ALA A 231 39.04 -7.74 -17.44
C ALA A 231 40.42 -8.36 -17.72
N ALA A 232 40.50 -9.69 -17.60
CA ALA A 232 41.68 -10.45 -17.95
C ALA A 232 41.87 -10.40 -19.46
N ARG A 233 42.73 -9.46 -19.88
CA ARG A 233 43.56 -9.48 -21.10
C ARG A 233 42.95 -10.22 -22.31
N PHE A 234 42.12 -9.51 -23.08
CA PHE A 234 41.95 -9.85 -24.49
C PHE A 234 43.28 -9.62 -25.23
N SER A 235 44.04 -10.70 -25.39
CA SER A 235 45.21 -10.76 -26.26
C SER A 235 44.75 -10.73 -27.72
N TYR A 236 44.94 -9.61 -28.42
CA TYR A 236 44.81 -9.58 -29.87
C TYR A 236 45.83 -10.56 -30.50
N PRO A 237 45.42 -11.44 -31.43
CA PRO A 237 46.37 -12.28 -32.15
C PRO A 237 47.26 -11.42 -33.04
N GLN A 238 48.58 -11.54 -32.88
CA GLN A 238 49.57 -10.90 -33.75
C GLN A 238 49.40 -11.42 -35.20
N GLN A 239 49.34 -10.48 -36.15
CA GLN A 239 49.47 -10.79 -37.57
C GLN A 239 50.87 -11.37 -37.87
N PRO A 240 50.98 -12.43 -38.68
CA PRO A 240 52.28 -12.92 -39.12
C PRO A 240 52.92 -11.90 -40.07
N GLN A 241 54.14 -11.46 -39.74
CA GLN A 241 54.99 -10.69 -40.62
C GLN A 241 55.42 -11.57 -41.81
N ASN A 242 54.85 -11.31 -42.99
CA ASN A 242 55.36 -11.86 -44.23
C ASN A 242 56.71 -11.20 -44.54
N GLY A 243 57.77 -12.01 -44.47
CA GLY A 243 59.13 -11.63 -44.85
C GLY A 243 59.24 -11.35 -46.35
N TYR A 244 59.82 -10.20 -46.68
CA TYR A 244 60.39 -9.97 -48.00
C TYR A 244 61.80 -10.60 -48.07
N PRO A 245 62.15 -11.33 -49.14
CA PRO A 245 63.52 -11.79 -49.36
C PRO A 245 64.40 -10.67 -49.92
N PRO A 246 65.74 -10.78 -49.75
CA PRO A 246 66.66 -9.69 -49.99
C PRO A 246 67.28 -9.68 -51.40
N ASN A 247 67.52 -8.44 -51.87
CA ASN A 247 68.60 -7.92 -52.71
C ASN A 247 69.00 -8.63 -54.02
N SER A 248 68.97 -7.89 -55.15
CA SER A 248 70.18 -7.68 -55.97
C SER A 248 70.00 -6.80 -57.23
N TRP A 249 70.76 -5.69 -57.27
CA TRP A 249 71.58 -5.12 -58.36
C TRP A 249 70.97 -4.63 -59.71
N GLY A 250 71.03 -3.30 -59.91
CA GLY A 250 71.84 -2.60 -60.93
C GLY A 250 71.64 -2.87 -62.43
N HIS A 251 71.14 -1.86 -63.16
CA HIS A 251 71.92 -1.05 -64.13
C HIS A 251 71.11 0.15 -64.61
#